data_AF-A0A7J9WU26-F1
#
_entry.id   AF-A0A7J9WU26-F1
#
_cell.length_a   1.000
_cell.length_b   1.000
_cell.length_c   1.000
_cell.angle_alpha   90.00
_cell.angle_beta   90.00
_cell.angle_gamma   90.00
#
_symmetry.space_group_name_H-M   'P 1'
#
loop_
_entity.id
_entity.type
_entity.pdbx_description
1 polymer ?
#
loop_
_entity_poly.entity_id
_entity_poly.type
_entity_poly.pdbx_seq_one_letter_code
_entity_poly.pdbx_strand_id
1 'polypeptide(L)'
;MGPLNALGVFRTDSPPTQTKPAKGVEASDSHASIVRFRREVFKERKKPVKPEPEPAPAETDEPVVEAAAVVSAGSIEEIIGAAATEFGLDPGYLIEVASCESGLDPSAYNAAGYYGLFQFDEHTWGAYGYGSIWDASAQSRTAGRLIAAGEASRWPNCA
;
A
#
# COMPACT_ATOMS: atom_id res chain seq x y z
N MET A 1 -24.64 2.85 72.43
CA MET A 1 -25.90 3.23 71.76
C MET A 1 -25.61 3.43 70.28
N GLY A 2 -26.30 2.72 69.39
CA GLY A 2 -26.35 2.99 67.93
C GLY A 2 -27.16 4.27 67.61
N PRO A 3 -27.70 4.48 66.39
CA PRO A 3 -28.12 3.50 65.37
C PRO A 3 -27.53 3.76 63.96
N LEU A 4 -27.34 2.75 63.10
CA LEU A 4 -28.30 2.21 62.12
C LEU A 4 -29.16 3.28 61.43
N ASN A 5 -28.77 3.69 60.22
CA ASN A 5 -29.68 4.29 59.25
C ASN A 5 -30.01 3.27 58.17
N ALA A 6 -31.29 2.89 58.15
CA ALA A 6 -31.92 2.04 57.16
C ALA A 6 -33.00 2.86 56.41
N LEU A 7 -33.37 2.37 55.23
CA LEU A 7 -34.61 2.67 54.48
C LEU A 7 -34.61 4.07 53.80
N GLY A 8 -34.99 4.27 52.55
CA GLY A 8 -35.63 3.52 51.46
C GLY A 8 -35.61 4.50 50.24
N VAL A 9 -36.23 4.33 49.07
CA VAL A 9 -37.29 3.49 48.53
C VAL A 9 -37.16 3.56 47.00
N PHE A 10 -37.55 2.46 46.36
CA PHE A 10 -37.72 2.21 44.93
C PHE A 10 -38.55 3.26 44.15
N ARG A 11 -38.16 3.53 42.89
CA ARG A 11 -39.06 3.74 41.74
C ARG A 11 -38.27 3.56 40.42
N THR A 12 -38.22 2.34 39.87
CA THR A 12 -38.98 1.89 38.68
C THR A 12 -38.91 2.84 37.48
N ASP A 13 -38.06 2.44 36.52
CA ASP A 13 -38.37 2.19 35.10
C ASP A 13 -39.10 3.29 34.30
N SER A 14 -38.40 3.82 33.30
CA SER A 14 -38.99 4.40 32.09
C SER A 14 -38.08 4.14 30.89
N PRO A 15 -38.66 3.83 29.71
CA PRO A 15 -38.07 2.90 28.75
C PRO A 15 -37.11 3.53 27.73
N PRO A 16 -36.30 2.70 27.04
CA PRO A 16 -35.48 3.12 25.92
C PRO A 16 -36.33 3.43 24.68
N THR A 17 -36.03 4.55 24.01
CA THR A 17 -36.53 4.83 22.67
C THR A 17 -35.94 3.82 21.69
N GLN A 18 -36.81 2.92 21.22
CA GLN A 18 -36.55 2.04 20.09
C GLN A 18 -36.54 2.84 18.78
N THR A 19 -35.42 2.84 18.06
CA THR A 19 -35.44 3.04 16.60
C THR A 19 -35.15 1.68 15.97
N LYS A 20 -36.18 1.10 15.36
CA LYS A 20 -36.10 -0.17 14.62
C LYS A 20 -35.60 0.04 13.19
N PRO A 21 -35.07 -1.03 12.55
CA PRO A 21 -34.23 -0.97 11.37
C PRO A 21 -35.02 -0.89 10.07
N ALA A 22 -34.47 -0.19 9.08
CA ALA A 22 -34.89 -0.34 7.69
C ALA A 22 -34.24 -1.60 7.11
N LYS A 23 -35.11 -2.50 6.65
CA LYS A 23 -34.83 -3.74 5.95
C LYS A 23 -34.65 -3.43 4.45
N GLY A 24 -33.64 -4.02 3.82
CA GLY A 24 -33.46 -3.94 2.38
C GLY A 24 -32.12 -4.49 1.93
N VAL A 25 -32.01 -5.83 1.92
CA VAL A 25 -31.08 -6.53 1.05
C VAL A 25 -31.64 -6.43 -0.37
N GLU A 26 -30.84 -6.04 -1.36
CA GLU A 26 -30.86 -6.62 -2.70
C GLU A 26 -29.46 -6.48 -3.32
N ALA A 27 -28.99 -7.63 -3.81
CA ALA A 27 -27.76 -7.81 -4.55
C ALA A 27 -28.05 -7.70 -6.05
N SER A 28 -26.98 -7.44 -6.83
CA SER A 28 -26.85 -7.70 -8.26
C SER A 28 -27.73 -6.89 -9.24
N ASP A 29 -27.11 -6.02 -10.04
CA ASP A 29 -26.74 -6.45 -11.39
C ASP A 29 -25.78 -5.50 -12.12
N SER A 30 -24.76 -6.12 -12.68
CA SER A 30 -23.75 -5.58 -13.57
C SER A 30 -24.28 -5.35 -15.00
N HIS A 31 -23.51 -4.57 -15.78
CA HIS A 31 -23.47 -4.48 -17.26
C HIS A 31 -24.19 -3.32 -17.94
N ALA A 32 -23.46 -2.20 -18.08
CA ALA A 32 -23.28 -1.45 -19.33
C ALA A 32 -22.47 -0.19 -18.99
N SER A 33 -21.16 -0.11 -19.28
CA SER A 33 -20.74 0.73 -20.41
C SER A 33 -19.29 0.52 -20.86
N ILE A 34 -18.61 -0.57 -20.44
CA ILE A 34 -17.26 -0.92 -20.93
C ILE A 34 -17.33 -1.63 -22.31
N VAL A 35 -18.05 -1.06 -23.28
CA VAL A 35 -17.88 -1.48 -24.69
C VAL A 35 -18.25 -0.32 -25.60
N ARG A 36 -17.36 0.66 -25.82
CA ARG A 36 -17.37 1.42 -27.09
C ARG A 36 -16.16 2.30 -27.46
N PHE A 37 -15.07 2.33 -26.71
CA PHE A 37 -13.86 3.03 -27.16
C PHE A 37 -12.63 2.11 -27.26
N ARG A 38 -12.85 0.90 -27.78
CA ARG A 38 -11.78 0.00 -28.24
C ARG A 38 -11.81 -0.10 -29.76
N ARG A 39 -11.45 0.99 -30.43
CA ARG A 39 -11.18 0.99 -31.87
C ARG A 39 -10.23 2.14 -32.22
N GLU A 40 -9.16 1.80 -32.94
CA GLU A 40 -8.20 2.71 -33.60
C GLU A 40 -6.88 3.04 -32.87
N VAL A 41 -6.11 2.04 -32.41
CA VAL A 41 -4.63 2.16 -32.38
C VAL A 41 -3.98 0.79 -32.69
N PHE A 42 -4.22 0.25 -33.88
CA PHE A 42 -3.57 -0.98 -34.36
C PHE A 42 -3.19 -0.82 -35.83
N LYS A 43 -2.19 0.03 -36.10
CA LYS A 43 -1.44 0.24 -37.36
C LYS A 43 -0.18 1.01 -36.92
N GLU A 44 1.07 0.59 -37.08
CA GLU A 44 1.74 -0.33 -37.99
C GLU A 44 2.93 -1.00 -37.27
N ARG A 45 3.02 -2.33 -37.32
CA ARG A 45 4.25 -3.07 -36.97
C ARG A 45 5.14 -3.15 -38.20
N LYS A 46 6.29 -2.48 -38.20
CA LYS A 46 7.37 -2.77 -39.16
C LYS A 46 8.16 -4.00 -38.70
N LYS A 47 8.55 -4.81 -39.69
CA LYS A 47 9.13 -6.18 -39.68
C LYS A 47 10.35 -6.39 -38.76
N PRO A 48 10.58 -7.64 -38.28
CA PRO A 48 11.76 -8.01 -37.51
C PRO A 48 12.97 -8.22 -38.44
N VAL A 49 14.12 -7.66 -38.07
CA VAL A 49 15.41 -7.98 -38.71
C VAL A 49 16.16 -8.91 -37.77
N LYS A 50 16.46 -10.11 -38.26
CA LYS A 50 17.29 -11.13 -37.64
C LYS A 50 18.77 -10.73 -37.76
N PRO A 51 19.55 -10.69 -36.68
CA PRO A 51 21.01 -10.64 -36.80
C PRO A 51 21.62 -11.99 -36.40
N GLU A 52 22.55 -12.47 -37.21
CA GLU A 52 23.58 -13.46 -36.86
C GLU A 52 24.61 -13.42 -38.03
N PRO A 53 25.93 -13.55 -37.87
CA PRO A 53 26.78 -13.65 -36.66
C PRO A 53 27.90 -12.57 -36.59
N GLU A 54 28.65 -12.63 -35.48
CA GLU A 54 29.83 -11.90 -34.99
C GLU A 54 30.99 -11.59 -35.98
N PRO A 55 31.91 -10.63 -35.66
CA PRO A 55 33.02 -10.93 -34.75
C PRO A 55 33.35 -9.82 -33.71
N ALA A 56 33.81 -10.25 -32.54
CA ALA A 56 34.49 -9.41 -31.53
C ALA A 56 35.67 -8.59 -32.12
N PRO A 57 35.95 -7.42 -31.52
CA PRO A 57 37.16 -7.37 -30.71
C PRO A 57 37.02 -6.58 -29.40
N ALA A 58 37.62 -7.17 -28.36
CA ALA A 58 38.47 -6.61 -27.30
C ALA A 58 38.35 -5.13 -26.87
N GLU A 59 38.15 -5.00 -25.55
CA GLU A 59 38.83 -4.10 -24.59
C GLU A 59 38.87 -2.59 -24.86
N THR A 60 38.23 -1.79 -23.99
CA THR A 60 38.91 -0.84 -23.08
C THR A 60 37.93 -0.24 -22.06
N ASP A 61 38.33 -0.26 -20.78
CA ASP A 61 37.78 0.56 -19.68
C ASP A 61 37.87 2.05 -20.03
N GLU A 62 36.79 2.83 -19.84
CA GLU A 62 36.73 4.18 -19.20
C GLU A 62 35.25 4.69 -19.18
N PRO A 63 34.78 5.38 -18.11
CA PRO A 63 33.38 5.74 -17.93
C PRO A 63 33.03 7.11 -18.51
N VAL A 64 31.97 7.19 -19.31
CA VAL A 64 31.33 8.45 -19.73
C VAL A 64 29.96 8.57 -19.05
N VAL A 65 29.86 9.54 -18.15
CA VAL A 65 28.59 10.12 -17.70
C VAL A 65 28.05 11.04 -18.80
N GLU A 66 26.79 10.87 -19.22
CA GLU A 66 25.74 11.91 -19.24
C GLU A 66 24.46 11.42 -19.98
N ALA A 67 23.40 11.24 -19.18
CA ALA A 67 21.96 11.41 -19.42
C ALA A 67 21.29 11.17 -20.79
N ALA A 68 20.26 10.31 -20.80
CA ALA A 68 18.92 10.67 -21.29
C ALA A 68 17.84 9.63 -20.90
N ALA A 69 17.05 9.99 -19.89
CA ALA A 69 15.62 9.71 -19.72
C ALA A 69 15.06 8.35 -20.20
N VAL A 70 15.15 7.36 -19.33
CA VAL A 70 14.02 6.49 -19.04
C VAL A 70 13.59 6.82 -17.61
N VAL A 71 12.30 7.11 -17.40
CA VAL A 71 11.74 7.03 -16.04
C VAL A 71 11.67 5.54 -15.71
N SER A 72 12.84 4.94 -15.47
CA SER A 72 12.89 3.67 -14.77
C SER A 72 12.30 3.95 -13.40
N ALA A 73 11.40 3.09 -12.95
CA ALA A 73 11.08 3.01 -11.53
C ALA A 73 12.41 3.12 -10.78
N GLY A 74 12.53 4.14 -9.92
CA GLY A 74 13.73 4.30 -9.11
C GLY A 74 14.02 3.02 -8.35
N SER A 75 15.21 2.92 -7.77
CA SER A 75 15.47 1.82 -6.85
C SER A 75 14.37 1.78 -5.77
N ILE A 76 14.15 0.62 -5.16
CA ILE A 76 13.13 0.50 -4.13
C ILE A 76 13.38 1.51 -2.99
N GLU A 77 14.63 1.76 -2.66
CA GLU A 77 15.05 2.78 -1.71
C GLU A 77 14.70 4.20 -2.17
N GLU A 78 14.85 4.53 -3.45
CA GLU A 78 14.42 5.83 -3.99
C GLU A 78 12.89 5.99 -3.92
N ILE A 79 12.14 4.92 -4.20
CA ILE A 79 10.68 4.91 -4.08
C ILE A 79 10.26 5.13 -2.62
N ILE A 80 10.89 4.42 -1.68
CA ILE A 80 10.63 4.57 -0.25
C ILE A 80 11.02 5.97 0.22
N GLY A 81 12.20 6.45 -0.16
CA GLY A 81 12.70 7.77 0.23
C GLY A 81 11.85 8.93 -0.30
N ALA A 82 11.31 8.79 -1.52
CA ALA A 82 10.36 9.75 -2.07
C ALA A 82 9.06 9.79 -1.25
N ALA A 83 8.54 8.62 -0.86
CA ALA A 83 7.35 8.55 0.00
C ALA A 83 7.63 9.10 1.41
N ALA A 84 8.79 8.79 2.01
CA ALA A 84 9.18 9.35 3.30
C ALA A 84 9.19 10.88 3.25
N THR A 85 9.80 11.45 2.20
CA THR A 85 9.83 12.89 1.97
C THR A 85 8.43 13.49 1.79
N GLU A 86 7.54 12.80 1.06
CA GLU A 86 6.13 13.21 0.88
C GLU A 86 5.39 13.40 2.21
N PHE A 87 5.67 12.54 3.20
CA PHE A 87 5.03 12.58 4.52
C PHE A 87 5.87 13.27 5.61
N GLY A 88 7.00 13.89 5.25
CA GLY A 88 7.86 14.60 6.19
C GLY A 88 8.62 13.70 7.16
N LEU A 89 8.87 12.45 6.77
CA LEU A 89 9.66 11.47 7.51
C LEU A 89 11.12 11.48 7.05
N ASP A 90 12.00 10.95 7.91
CA ASP A 90 13.36 10.63 7.51
C ASP A 90 13.36 9.45 6.50
N PRO A 91 13.98 9.60 5.31
CA PRO A 91 14.08 8.51 4.34
C PRO A 91 14.78 7.26 4.86
N GLY A 92 15.84 7.44 5.66
CA GLY A 92 16.60 6.33 6.24
C GLY A 92 15.73 5.47 7.15
N TYR A 93 14.96 6.11 8.03
CA TYR A 93 14.02 5.44 8.91
C TYR A 93 12.99 4.59 8.13
N LEU A 94 12.34 5.15 7.10
CA LEU A 94 11.34 4.39 6.35
C LEU A 94 11.97 3.24 5.54
N ILE A 95 13.20 3.42 5.05
CA ILE A 95 13.98 2.35 4.40
C ILE A 95 14.36 1.26 5.40
N GLU A 96 14.78 1.62 6.62
CA GLU A 96 15.11 0.66 7.68
C GLU A 96 13.90 -0.21 8.07
N VAL A 97 12.71 0.40 8.20
CA VAL A 97 11.46 -0.35 8.45
C VAL A 97 11.21 -1.35 7.31
N ALA A 98 11.26 -0.93 6.04
CA ALA A 98 11.03 -1.81 4.90
C ALA A 98 12.08 -2.93 4.79
N SER A 99 13.34 -2.61 5.09
CA SER A 99 14.43 -3.59 5.08
C SER A 99 14.23 -4.65 6.18
N CYS A 100 13.80 -4.23 7.38
CA CYS A 100 13.48 -5.12 8.48
C CYS A 100 12.29 -6.03 8.18
N GLU A 101 11.24 -5.51 7.53
CA GLU A 101 10.01 -6.25 7.25
C GLU A 101 10.13 -7.26 6.10
N SER A 102 10.73 -6.86 4.97
CA SER A 102 10.79 -7.72 3.79
C SER A 102 12.15 -7.83 3.11
N GLY A 103 13.17 -7.13 3.62
CA GLY A 103 14.44 -7.01 2.92
C GLY A 103 14.33 -6.20 1.63
N LEU A 104 13.42 -5.21 1.59
CA LEU A 104 13.15 -4.35 0.44
C LEU A 104 12.51 -5.09 -0.77
N ASP A 105 11.80 -6.19 -0.52
CA ASP A 105 11.04 -6.91 -1.53
C ASP A 105 9.57 -6.44 -1.57
N PRO A 106 9.11 -5.77 -2.65
CA PRO A 106 7.71 -5.33 -2.79
C PRO A 106 6.74 -6.47 -3.15
N SER A 107 7.27 -7.64 -3.52
CA SER A 107 6.49 -8.85 -3.81
C SER A 107 6.44 -9.82 -2.64
N ALA A 108 7.05 -9.47 -1.50
CA ALA A 108 7.07 -10.30 -0.32
C ALA A 108 5.66 -10.68 0.13
N TYR A 109 5.53 -11.93 0.55
CA TYR A 109 4.29 -12.47 1.11
C TYR A 109 4.65 -13.57 2.09
N ASN A 110 3.98 -13.57 3.24
CA ASN A 110 4.13 -14.63 4.22
C ASN A 110 2.82 -15.39 4.47
N ALA A 111 2.92 -16.61 5.03
CA ALA A 111 1.76 -17.47 5.28
C ALA A 111 0.76 -16.90 6.32
N ALA A 112 1.13 -15.84 7.04
CA ALA A 112 0.26 -15.15 7.99
C ALA A 112 -0.60 -14.06 7.33
N GLY A 113 -0.47 -13.82 6.02
CA GLY A 113 -1.30 -12.86 5.30
C GLY A 113 -0.77 -11.42 5.35
N TYR A 114 0.55 -11.25 5.37
CA TYR A 114 1.19 -9.95 5.26
C TYR A 114 1.91 -9.78 3.92
N TYR A 115 1.88 -8.57 3.38
CA TYR A 115 2.21 -8.28 1.99
C TYR A 115 3.17 -7.10 1.81
N GLY A 116 4.11 -7.27 0.88
CA GLY A 116 4.97 -6.22 0.31
C GLY A 116 6.04 -5.68 1.26
N LEU A 117 6.60 -4.53 0.87
CA LEU A 117 7.74 -3.85 1.51
C LEU A 117 7.60 -3.70 3.02
N PHE A 118 6.39 -3.41 3.47
CA PHE A 118 6.09 -3.12 4.87
C PHE A 118 5.18 -4.16 5.49
N GLN A 119 5.06 -5.34 4.87
CA GLN A 119 4.31 -6.47 5.41
C GLN A 119 2.93 -6.05 5.94
N PHE A 120 2.11 -5.41 5.09
CA PHE A 120 0.77 -4.97 5.46
C PHE A 120 -0.21 -6.13 5.56
N ASP A 121 -1.14 -6.11 6.52
CA ASP A 121 -2.32 -6.98 6.49
C ASP A 121 -3.43 -6.39 5.58
N GLU A 122 -4.35 -7.26 5.11
CA GLU A 122 -5.44 -6.84 4.21
C GLU A 122 -6.40 -5.82 4.83
N HIS A 123 -6.62 -5.85 6.16
CA HIS A 123 -7.53 -4.92 6.81
C HIS A 123 -6.94 -3.50 6.83
N THR A 124 -5.67 -3.38 7.21
CA THR A 124 -4.93 -2.12 7.12
C THR A 124 -4.88 -1.63 5.67
N TRP A 125 -4.60 -2.50 4.71
CA TRP A 125 -4.56 -2.11 3.30
C TRP A 125 -5.91 -1.62 2.78
N GLY A 126 -7.01 -2.32 3.11
CA GLY A 126 -8.35 -1.91 2.70
C GLY A 126 -8.77 -0.54 3.24
N ALA A 127 -8.25 -0.14 4.41
CA ALA A 127 -8.55 1.14 5.03
C ALA A 127 -7.66 2.30 4.54
N TYR A 128 -6.37 2.03 4.29
CA TYR A 128 -5.37 3.09 4.08
C TYR A 128 -4.59 3.01 2.77
N GLY A 129 -4.62 1.85 2.11
CA GLY A 129 -3.80 1.51 0.96
C GLY A 129 -4.05 2.39 -0.25
N TYR A 130 -2.97 2.67 -0.99
CA TYR A 130 -3.06 3.35 -2.28
C TYR A 130 -3.15 2.34 -3.42
N GLY A 131 -4.32 2.06 -3.98
CA GLY A 131 -4.41 1.16 -5.14
C GLY A 131 -3.92 -0.27 -4.86
N SER A 132 -3.00 -0.79 -5.68
CA SER A 132 -2.54 -2.19 -5.59
C SER A 132 -1.58 -2.41 -4.43
N ILE A 133 -1.82 -3.45 -3.62
CA ILE A 133 -0.90 -3.89 -2.55
C ILE A 133 0.44 -4.40 -3.08
N TRP A 134 0.58 -4.60 -4.39
CA TRP A 134 1.82 -5.05 -5.05
C TRP A 134 2.61 -3.92 -5.71
N ASP A 135 2.13 -2.68 -5.61
CA ASP A 135 2.84 -1.51 -6.13
C ASP A 135 3.76 -0.92 -5.05
N ALA A 136 5.06 -0.88 -5.30
CA ALA A 136 6.05 -0.42 -4.32
C ALA A 136 5.82 1.04 -3.87
N SER A 137 5.38 1.91 -4.79
CA SER A 137 5.08 3.31 -4.47
C SER A 137 3.86 3.40 -3.56
N ALA A 138 2.80 2.68 -3.87
CA ALA A 138 1.62 2.57 -3.02
C ALA A 138 1.94 2.06 -1.62
N GLN A 139 2.76 1.01 -1.51
CA GLN A 139 3.17 0.44 -0.23
C GLN A 139 3.93 1.48 0.59
N SER A 140 4.92 2.12 -0.01
CA SER A 140 5.75 3.14 0.62
C SER A 140 4.96 4.36 1.08
N ARG A 141 4.02 4.82 0.25
CA ARG A 141 3.14 5.94 0.61
C ARG A 141 2.17 5.59 1.72
N THR A 142 1.66 4.35 1.75
CA THR A 142 0.77 3.87 2.82
C THR A 142 1.52 3.82 4.15
N ALA A 143 2.77 3.30 4.14
CA ALA A 143 3.62 3.25 5.33
C ALA A 143 3.96 4.65 5.83
N GLY A 144 4.41 5.52 4.92
CA GLY A 144 4.74 6.92 5.24
C GLY A 144 3.55 7.67 5.85
N ARG A 145 2.35 7.51 5.29
CA ARG A 145 1.11 8.09 5.84
C ARG A 145 0.83 7.63 7.26
N LEU A 146 0.91 6.32 7.52
CA LEU A 146 0.58 5.74 8.81
C LEU A 146 1.61 6.14 9.88
N ILE A 147 2.89 6.05 9.55
CA ILE A 147 3.97 6.45 10.47
C ILE A 147 3.88 7.94 10.80
N ALA A 148 3.66 8.80 9.80
CA ALA A 148 3.48 10.24 10.04
C ALA A 148 2.24 10.56 10.89
N ALA A 149 1.24 9.67 10.90
CA ALA A 149 0.06 9.75 11.77
C ALA A 149 0.29 9.18 13.18
N GLY A 150 1.49 8.71 13.51
CA GLY A 150 1.84 8.13 14.81
C GLY A 150 1.51 6.64 14.94
N GLU A 151 1.24 5.94 13.84
CA GLU A 151 0.89 4.51 13.82
C GLU A 151 2.11 3.59 13.65
N ALA A 152 3.31 4.05 14.05
CA ALA A 152 4.55 3.26 13.96
C ALA A 152 4.46 1.93 14.73
N SER A 153 3.60 1.84 15.75
CA SER A 153 3.37 0.61 16.54
C SER A 153 2.84 -0.58 15.72
N ARG A 154 2.46 -0.38 14.45
CA ARG A 154 2.11 -1.45 13.51
C ARG A 154 3.32 -2.31 13.11
N TRP A 155 4.53 -1.77 13.25
CA TRP A 155 5.80 -2.43 12.98
C TRP A 155 6.61 -2.57 14.27
N PRO A 156 6.10 -3.29 15.30
CA PRO A 156 6.62 -3.24 16.66
C PRO A 156 8.06 -3.78 16.82
N ASN A 157 8.60 -4.44 15.79
CA ASN A 157 9.96 -4.96 15.79
C ASN A 157 10.90 -4.16 14.87
N CYS A 158 10.39 -3.19 14.12
CA CYS A 158 11.08 -2.58 12.98
C CYS A 158 10.98 -1.04 12.94
N ALA A 159 10.20 -0.39 13.83
CA ALA A 159 9.89 1.04 13.81
C ALA A 159 10.11 1.73 15.18
#